data_AF-A0A350LN24-F1
#
_entry.id   AF-A0A350LN24-F1
#
_cell.length_a   1.000
_cell.length_b   1.000
_cell.length_c   1.000
_cell.angle_alpha   90.00
_cell.angle_beta   90.00
_cell.angle_gamma   90.00
#
_symmetry.space_group_name_H-M   'P 1'
#
loop_
_entity.id
_entity.type
_entity.pdbx_description
1 polymer ?
#
loop_
_entity_poly.entity_id
_entity_poly.type
_entity_poly.pdbx_seq_one_letter_code
_entity_poly.pdbx_strand_id
1 'polypeptide(L)'
;MLTRLSISSHEEVYRVDDAETGLRGFIALHSTRLGPAAGGLRMRVYDSDDAALEDVLNLSRGMSYKNAAAGLPLGGGKAVIVGDPAADKTPALLRAMGRAIDTLGGRYWTAEDMGMSPADMAEIARETRYVAGRDQGRHASGDPSPVTARGVAAAMRAGAARLWGSDDLSGRHVAVQGLGHVGWHLCRILHEA
;
A
#
# COMPACT_ATOMS: atom_id res chain seq x y z
N MET A 1 -0.03 14.96 16.32
CA MET A 1 0.72 14.43 15.16
C MET A 1 0.99 12.93 15.29
N LEU A 2 1.91 12.44 16.15
CA LEU A 2 2.11 10.99 16.37
C LEU A 2 1.97 10.60 17.84
N THR A 3 1.24 9.52 18.12
CA THR A 3 1.17 8.88 19.45
C THR A 3 1.59 7.41 19.30
N ARG A 4 2.65 6.98 19.98
CA ARG A 4 3.09 5.57 19.93
C ARG A 4 2.12 4.68 20.70
N LEU A 5 1.73 3.57 20.10
CA LEU A 5 0.92 2.52 20.70
C LEU A 5 1.79 1.30 21.02
N SER A 6 1.53 0.63 22.14
CA SER A 6 2.25 -0.57 22.55
C SER A 6 1.55 -1.82 22.01
N ILE A 7 2.06 -2.35 20.90
CA ILE A 7 1.54 -3.58 20.26
C ILE A 7 2.68 -4.60 20.18
N SER A 8 2.55 -5.72 20.88
CA SER A 8 3.65 -6.71 21.04
C SER A 8 4.07 -7.40 19.74
N SER A 9 3.20 -7.44 18.73
CA SER A 9 3.45 -8.09 17.44
C SER A 9 4.18 -7.21 16.43
N HIS A 10 4.46 -5.94 16.75
CA HIS A 10 5.04 -4.96 15.83
C HIS A 10 6.21 -4.24 16.50
N GLU A 11 7.22 -3.86 15.70
CA GLU A 11 8.32 -3.04 16.21
C GLU A 11 7.80 -1.66 16.66
N GLU A 12 6.94 -1.06 15.84
CA GLU A 12 6.37 0.26 16.06
C GLU A 12 4.96 0.38 15.49
N VAL A 13 4.08 1.02 16.26
CA VAL A 13 2.75 1.41 15.82
C VAL A 13 2.48 2.81 16.32
N TYR A 14 1.97 3.66 15.45
CA TYR A 14 1.66 5.04 15.75
C TYR A 14 0.23 5.36 15.33
N ARG A 15 -0.53 5.99 16.22
CA ARG A 15 -1.72 6.76 15.84
C ARG A 15 -1.27 8.11 15.30
N VAL A 16 -1.82 8.52 14.18
CA VAL A 16 -1.56 9.80 13.52
C VAL A 16 -2.81 10.66 13.67
N ASP A 17 -2.68 11.82 14.31
CA ASP A 17 -3.78 12.76 14.51
C ASP A 17 -3.31 14.20 14.30
N ASP A 18 -4.05 14.97 13.52
CA ASP A 18 -3.88 16.41 13.36
C ASP A 18 -5.26 17.09 13.24
N ALA A 19 -5.67 17.78 14.30
CA ALA A 19 -7.02 18.35 14.41
C ALA A 19 -7.26 19.50 13.42
N GLU A 20 -6.21 20.23 13.02
CA GLU A 20 -6.32 21.37 12.09
C GLU A 20 -6.66 20.88 10.67
N THR A 21 -6.02 19.80 10.22
CA THR A 21 -6.25 19.24 8.88
C THR A 21 -7.31 18.13 8.86
N GLY A 22 -7.80 17.70 10.02
CA GLY A 22 -8.72 16.57 10.17
C GLY A 22 -8.07 15.20 9.97
N LEU A 23 -6.73 15.14 9.86
CA LEU A 23 -6.00 13.88 9.70
C LEU A 23 -6.21 12.98 10.91
N ARG A 24 -6.70 11.77 10.65
CA ARG A 24 -6.74 10.66 11.61
C ARG A 24 -6.31 9.38 10.90
N GLY A 25 -5.50 8.56 11.55
CA GLY A 25 -4.95 7.38 10.91
C GLY A 25 -3.93 6.64 11.76
N PHE A 26 -3.25 5.68 11.13
CA PHE A 26 -2.23 4.88 11.78
C PHE A 26 -1.06 4.59 10.84
N ILE A 27 0.14 4.43 11.42
CA ILE A 27 1.32 3.91 10.75
C ILE A 27 1.84 2.73 11.57
N ALA A 28 2.00 1.56 10.94
CA ALA A 28 2.53 0.37 11.59
C ALA A 28 3.78 -0.13 10.85
N LEU A 29 4.85 -0.37 11.61
CA LEU A 29 6.08 -1.01 11.18
C LEU A 29 6.10 -2.39 11.83
N HIS A 30 5.78 -3.42 11.05
CA HIS A 30 5.79 -4.79 11.55
C HIS A 30 7.22 -5.30 11.70
N SER A 31 8.06 -5.12 10.68
CA SER A 31 9.47 -5.47 10.78
C SER A 31 10.35 -4.59 9.90
N THR A 32 11.55 -4.25 10.39
CA THR A 32 12.63 -3.59 9.65
C THR A 32 13.87 -4.48 9.48
N ARG A 33 13.73 -5.79 9.71
CA ARG A 33 14.85 -6.75 9.74
C ARG A 33 15.69 -6.80 8.46
N LEU A 34 15.06 -6.67 7.29
CA LEU A 34 15.73 -6.74 5.99
C LEU A 34 16.10 -5.36 5.41
N GLY A 35 15.71 -4.29 6.10
CA GLY A 35 15.79 -2.92 5.59
C GLY A 35 14.62 -2.06 6.09
N PRO A 36 14.48 -0.82 5.60
CA PRO A 36 13.37 0.05 6.02
C PRO A 36 12.02 -0.62 5.74
N ALA A 37 11.05 -0.38 6.61
CA ALA A 37 9.69 -0.86 6.42
C ALA A 37 9.08 -0.15 5.21
N ALA A 38 8.52 -0.90 4.27
CA ALA A 38 7.89 -0.33 3.08
C ALA A 38 6.45 -0.82 2.94
N GLY A 39 5.55 0.09 2.57
CA GLY A 39 4.19 -0.26 2.20
C GLY A 39 3.32 0.96 1.86
N GLY A 40 2.26 0.72 1.09
CA GLY A 40 1.39 1.80 0.63
C GLY A 40 0.58 2.46 1.76
N LEU A 41 0.23 3.73 1.54
CA LEU A 41 -0.74 4.47 2.34
C LEU A 41 -2.14 4.26 1.75
N ARG A 42 -3.07 3.82 2.58
CA ARG A 42 -4.48 3.62 2.22
C ARG A 42 -5.34 4.72 2.81
N MET A 43 -6.33 5.21 2.08
CA MET A 43 -7.37 6.08 2.62
C MET A 43 -8.74 5.47 2.35
N ARG A 44 -9.50 5.21 3.42
CA ARG A 44 -10.88 4.72 3.31
C ARG A 44 -11.68 5.03 4.58
N VAL A 45 -12.99 4.92 4.45
CA VAL A 45 -13.90 4.89 5.59
C VAL A 45 -13.73 3.57 6.35
N TYR A 46 -13.67 3.67 7.67
CA TYR A 46 -13.68 2.58 8.62
C TYR A 46 -14.83 2.78 9.61
N ASP A 47 -15.41 1.69 10.09
CA ASP A 47 -16.51 1.73 11.05
C ASP A 47 -16.05 2.20 12.45
N SER A 48 -14.76 2.01 12.76
CA SER A 48 -14.13 2.44 14.01
C SER A 48 -12.62 2.59 13.88
N ASP A 49 -12.01 3.27 14.86
CA ASP A 49 -10.54 3.36 14.99
C ASP A 49 -9.92 1.97 15.19
N ASP A 50 -10.59 1.06 15.91
CA ASP A 50 -10.13 -0.31 16.11
C ASP A 50 -10.08 -1.10 14.78
N ALA A 51 -11.07 -0.89 13.90
CA ALA A 51 -11.07 -1.52 12.58
C ALA A 51 -9.93 -0.99 11.69
N ALA A 52 -9.64 0.31 11.77
CA ALA A 52 -8.50 0.90 11.07
C ALA A 52 -7.15 0.40 11.63
N LEU A 53 -7.06 0.27 12.96
CA LEU A 53 -5.88 -0.28 13.63
C LEU A 53 -5.66 -1.75 13.23
N GLU A 54 -6.70 -2.58 13.26
CA GLU A 54 -6.60 -3.98 12.84
C GLU A 54 -6.14 -4.10 11.37
N ASP A 55 -6.70 -3.29 10.46
CA ASP A 55 -6.32 -3.31 9.05
C ASP A 55 -4.83 -2.95 8.86
N VAL A 56 -4.35 -1.87 9.51
CA VAL A 56 -2.93 -1.46 9.36
C VAL A 56 -1.96 -2.51 9.93
N LEU A 57 -2.32 -3.19 11.02
CA LEU A 57 -1.51 -4.25 11.61
C LEU A 57 -1.45 -5.48 10.70
N ASN A 58 -2.60 -5.92 10.18
CA ASN A 58 -2.65 -7.06 9.27
C ASN A 58 -1.91 -6.80 7.95
N LEU A 59 -2.08 -5.60 7.39
CA LEU A 59 -1.44 -5.21 6.13
C LEU A 59 0.08 -5.04 6.28
N SER A 60 0.57 -4.42 7.36
CA SER A 60 2.02 -4.24 7.58
C SER A 60 2.74 -5.57 7.82
N ARG A 61 2.10 -6.52 8.54
CA ARG A 61 2.55 -7.91 8.62
C ARG A 61 2.62 -8.55 7.24
N GLY A 62 1.55 -8.42 6.44
CA GLY A 62 1.51 -8.92 5.07
C GLY A 62 2.64 -8.35 4.20
N MET A 63 2.98 -7.07 4.34
CA MET A 63 4.09 -6.44 3.63
C MET A 63 5.45 -7.04 4.00
N SER A 64 5.64 -7.43 5.26
CA SER A 64 6.91 -8.06 5.69
C SER A 64 7.12 -9.38 4.95
N TYR A 65 6.09 -10.23 4.92
CA TYR A 65 6.13 -11.51 4.22
C TYR A 65 6.25 -11.33 2.70
N LYS A 66 5.51 -10.38 2.13
CA LYS A 66 5.57 -10.07 0.69
C LYS A 66 6.98 -9.66 0.28
N ASN A 67 7.57 -8.69 1.00
CA ASN A 67 8.89 -8.16 0.65
C ASN A 67 9.99 -9.23 0.83
N ALA A 68 9.91 -10.02 1.90
CA ALA A 68 10.83 -11.14 2.12
C ALA A 68 10.70 -12.22 1.04
N ALA A 69 9.48 -12.65 0.70
CA ALA A 69 9.24 -13.65 -0.34
C ALA A 69 9.66 -13.18 -1.73
N ALA A 70 9.59 -11.88 -1.99
CA ALA A 70 10.07 -11.26 -3.22
C ALA A 70 11.60 -11.02 -3.24
N GLY A 71 12.33 -11.38 -2.18
CA GLY A 71 13.77 -11.18 -2.08
C GLY A 71 14.20 -9.71 -2.00
N LEU A 72 13.30 -8.81 -1.58
CA LEU A 72 13.56 -7.39 -1.49
C LEU A 72 14.28 -7.04 -0.18
N PRO A 73 15.26 -6.11 -0.19
CA PRO A 73 15.92 -5.61 1.01
C PRO A 73 15.04 -4.59 1.74
N LEU A 74 13.79 -4.96 2.02
CA LEU A 74 12.76 -4.12 2.59
C LEU A 74 12.04 -4.88 3.71
N GLY A 75 11.79 -4.19 4.81
CA GLY A 75 10.87 -4.62 5.85
C GLY A 75 9.41 -4.42 5.45
N GLY A 76 8.47 -4.67 6.37
CA GLY A 76 7.05 -4.45 6.13
C GLY A 76 6.48 -3.35 7.00
N GLY A 77 5.89 -2.35 6.33
CA GLY A 77 5.14 -1.29 6.98
C GLY A 77 3.80 -1.07 6.28
N LYS A 78 2.93 -0.30 6.92
CA LYS A 78 1.69 0.17 6.31
C LYS A 78 1.24 1.46 6.98
N ALA A 79 0.51 2.28 6.23
CA ALA A 79 -0.22 3.41 6.78
C ALA A 79 -1.67 3.42 6.30
N VAL A 80 -2.56 3.93 7.14
CA VAL A 80 -3.97 4.16 6.82
C VAL A 80 -4.38 5.55 7.26
N ILE A 81 -5.24 6.20 6.48
CA ILE A 81 -5.99 7.41 6.83
C ILE A 81 -7.47 7.02 6.90
N VAL A 82 -8.12 7.44 7.98
CA VAL A 82 -9.56 7.25 8.20
C VAL A 82 -10.31 8.43 7.58
N GLY A 83 -11.00 8.19 6.46
CA GLY A 83 -11.78 9.22 5.76
C GLY A 83 -12.20 8.76 4.37
N ASP A 84 -13.20 9.42 3.80
CA ASP A 84 -13.64 9.19 2.42
C ASP A 84 -12.64 9.84 1.46
N PRO A 85 -11.89 9.06 0.64
CA PRO A 85 -10.93 9.62 -0.29
C PRO A 85 -11.56 10.54 -1.37
N ALA A 86 -12.87 10.46 -1.60
CA ALA A 86 -13.58 11.29 -2.57
C ALA A 86 -14.07 12.63 -1.96
N ALA A 87 -14.21 12.71 -0.63
CA ALA A 87 -14.80 13.88 0.04
C ALA A 87 -13.83 14.58 1.00
N ASP A 88 -13.05 13.82 1.76
CA ASP A 88 -12.26 14.33 2.90
C ASP A 88 -10.80 14.63 2.53
N LYS A 89 -10.35 14.18 1.35
CA LYS A 89 -8.94 14.28 0.95
C LYS A 89 -8.58 15.70 0.53
N THR A 90 -7.69 16.34 1.29
CA THR A 90 -7.17 17.68 1.00
C THR A 90 -5.64 17.72 0.96
N PRO A 91 -5.03 18.67 0.21
CA PRO A 91 -3.57 18.82 0.22
C PRO A 91 -2.99 19.06 1.62
N ALA A 92 -3.70 19.80 2.48
CA ALA A 92 -3.23 20.08 3.83
C ALA A 92 -3.15 18.80 4.69
N LEU A 93 -4.17 17.93 4.60
CA LEU A 93 -4.20 16.63 5.24
C LEU A 93 -3.07 15.72 4.75
N LEU A 94 -2.84 15.68 3.43
CA LEU A 94 -1.75 14.90 2.83
C LEU A 94 -0.37 15.39 3.29
N ARG A 95 -0.17 16.71 3.34
CA ARG A 95 1.07 17.31 3.88
C ARG A 95 1.25 17.00 5.37
N ALA A 96 0.18 17.02 6.17
CA ALA A 96 0.25 16.58 7.57
C ALA A 96 0.70 15.12 7.70
N MET A 97 0.19 14.24 6.84
CA MET A 97 0.65 12.85 6.80
C MET A 97 2.12 12.73 6.35
N GLY A 98 2.55 13.53 5.38
CA GLY A 98 3.95 13.60 4.96
C GLY A 98 4.90 14.00 6.08
N ARG A 99 4.55 15.02 6.88
CA ARG A 99 5.31 15.40 8.07
C ARG A 99 5.36 14.28 9.11
N ALA A 100 4.25 13.59 9.33
CA ALA A 100 4.20 12.45 10.24
C ALA A 100 5.15 11.32 9.80
N ILE A 101 5.17 10.98 8.51
CA ILE A 101 6.11 10.01 7.93
C ILE A 101 7.56 10.49 8.07
N ASP A 102 7.83 11.78 7.85
CA ASP A 102 9.19 12.33 7.94
C ASP A 102 9.82 12.12 9.30
N THR A 103 9.03 12.24 10.37
CA THR A 103 9.52 12.04 11.75
C THR A 103 10.03 10.63 12.03
N LEU A 104 9.69 9.65 11.18
CA LEU A 104 10.19 8.28 11.28
C LEU A 104 11.61 8.12 10.70
N GLY A 105 12.20 9.19 10.16
CA GLY A 105 13.62 9.23 9.80
C GLY A 105 14.03 8.19 8.76
N GLY A 106 13.13 7.85 7.83
CA GLY A 106 13.38 6.88 6.77
C GLY A 106 13.23 5.42 7.16
N ARG A 107 12.79 5.15 8.40
CA ARG A 107 12.43 3.78 8.83
C ARG A 107 11.16 3.26 8.18
N TYR A 108 10.29 4.16 7.70
CA TYR A 108 9.13 3.82 6.90
C TYR A 108 9.15 4.57 5.57
N TRP A 109 8.92 3.83 4.49
CA TRP A 109 8.73 4.35 3.13
C TRP A 109 7.32 4.05 2.67
N THR A 110 6.62 5.09 2.20
CA THR A 110 5.26 4.93 1.68
C THR A 110 5.20 4.90 0.16
N ALA A 111 4.05 4.49 -0.35
CA ALA A 111 3.66 4.51 -1.77
C ALA A 111 2.12 4.60 -1.82
N GLU A 112 1.53 4.58 -3.01
CA GLU A 112 0.08 4.53 -3.11
C GLU A 112 -0.52 3.17 -2.70
N ASP A 113 -1.79 3.21 -2.30
CA ASP A 113 -2.69 2.08 -2.11
C ASP A 113 -4.12 2.56 -2.38
N MET A 114 -5.14 1.75 -2.04
CA MET A 114 -6.55 2.09 -2.15
C MET A 114 -6.87 3.48 -1.57
N GLY A 115 -7.53 4.31 -2.38
CA GLY A 115 -7.90 5.69 -2.04
C GLY A 115 -6.82 6.73 -2.33
N MET A 116 -5.63 6.30 -2.74
CA MET A 116 -4.48 7.16 -3.05
C MET A 116 -4.06 7.02 -4.51
N SER A 117 -3.42 8.07 -5.03
CA SER A 117 -2.95 8.20 -6.40
C SER A 117 -1.49 8.72 -6.46
N PRO A 118 -0.84 8.69 -7.64
CA PRO A 118 0.51 9.24 -7.78
C PRO A 118 0.57 10.74 -7.50
N ALA A 119 -0.51 11.46 -7.78
CA ALA A 119 -0.66 12.88 -7.47
C ALA A 119 -0.70 13.13 -5.95
N ASP A 120 -1.38 12.26 -5.19
CA ASP A 120 -1.38 12.33 -3.74
C ASP A 120 0.02 12.06 -3.17
N MET A 121 0.73 11.08 -3.74
CA MET A 121 2.13 10.80 -3.37
C MET A 121 3.03 12.00 -3.67
N ALA A 122 2.80 12.73 -4.76
CA ALA A 122 3.54 13.94 -5.07
C ALA A 122 3.30 15.05 -4.03
N GLU A 123 2.07 15.16 -3.50
CA GLU A 123 1.74 16.14 -2.46
C GLU A 123 2.39 15.77 -1.11
N ILE A 124 2.34 14.50 -0.71
CA ILE A 124 3.05 13.99 0.49
C ILE A 124 4.56 14.21 0.36
N ALA A 125 5.12 14.00 -0.84
CA ALA A 125 6.54 14.14 -1.11
C ALA A 125 7.07 15.58 -1.02
N ARG A 126 6.18 16.57 -0.84
CA ARG A 126 6.59 17.96 -0.51
C ARG A 126 7.15 18.08 0.91
N GLU A 127 6.75 17.18 1.81
CA GLU A 127 7.10 17.24 3.23
C GLU A 127 8.12 16.17 3.63
N THR A 128 8.30 15.13 2.80
CA THR A 128 9.26 14.06 3.08
C THR A 128 9.79 13.40 1.83
N ARG A 129 11.02 12.86 1.90
CA ARG A 129 11.65 12.11 0.81
C ARG A 129 11.29 10.62 0.80
N TYR A 130 10.65 10.11 1.85
CA TYR A 130 10.40 8.67 2.05
C TYR A 130 9.11 8.21 1.36
N VAL A 131 8.98 8.56 0.08
CA VAL A 131 7.82 8.30 -0.77
C VAL A 131 8.27 7.71 -2.11
N ALA A 132 7.72 6.57 -2.48
CA ALA A 132 7.81 5.96 -3.80
C ALA A 132 6.47 6.11 -4.57
N GLY A 133 6.40 5.62 -5.81
CA GLY A 133 5.14 5.63 -6.56
C GLY A 133 4.77 6.98 -7.19
N ARG A 134 5.74 7.89 -7.33
CA ARG A 134 5.53 9.18 -8.00
C ARG A 134 5.55 9.00 -9.52
N ASP A 135 5.02 9.97 -10.25
CA ASP A 135 5.14 10.01 -11.72
C ASP A 135 6.54 10.41 -12.19
N GLN A 136 7.26 11.21 -11.38
CA GLN A 136 8.56 11.75 -11.71
C GLN A 136 9.54 11.74 -10.52
N GLY A 137 10.84 11.71 -10.83
CA GLY A 137 11.92 11.73 -9.85
C GLY A 137 12.56 10.36 -9.58
N ARG A 138 13.51 10.32 -8.63
CA ARG A 138 14.39 9.18 -8.36
C ARG A 138 13.68 7.89 -7.91
N HIS A 139 12.47 7.99 -7.37
CA HIS A 139 11.65 6.87 -6.90
C HIS A 139 10.29 6.83 -7.62
N ALA A 140 10.25 7.36 -8.83
CA ALA A 140 9.08 7.28 -9.68
C ALA A 140 8.90 5.86 -10.21
N SER A 141 7.70 5.33 -10.01
CA SER A 141 7.27 4.07 -10.61
C SER A 141 5.89 4.17 -11.26
N GLY A 142 5.21 5.32 -11.11
CA GLY A 142 3.82 5.50 -11.51
C GLY A 142 2.87 4.50 -10.83
N ASP A 143 1.70 4.36 -11.42
CA ASP A 143 0.68 3.37 -11.04
C ASP A 143 1.25 1.93 -11.08
N PRO A 144 1.31 1.20 -9.96
CA PRO A 144 1.80 -0.17 -9.91
C PRO A 144 0.76 -1.18 -10.43
N SER A 145 -0.48 -0.77 -10.71
CA SER A 145 -1.58 -1.66 -11.08
C SER A 145 -1.31 -2.49 -12.34
N PRO A 146 -0.76 -1.94 -13.44
CA PRO A 146 -0.41 -2.74 -14.61
C PRO A 146 0.66 -3.81 -14.30
N VAL A 147 1.65 -3.48 -13.46
CA VAL A 147 2.72 -4.41 -13.07
C VAL A 147 2.15 -5.51 -12.17
N THR A 148 1.30 -5.12 -11.23
CA THR A 148 0.62 -6.03 -10.30
C THR A 148 -0.25 -7.01 -11.06
N ALA A 149 -1.03 -6.55 -12.04
CA ALA A 149 -1.87 -7.41 -12.89
C ALA A 149 -1.05 -8.43 -13.68
N ARG A 150 0.14 -8.06 -14.20
CA ARG A 150 1.05 -9.01 -14.84
C ARG A 150 1.57 -10.06 -13.86
N GLY A 151 1.89 -9.67 -12.63
CA GLY A 151 2.28 -10.60 -11.56
C GLY A 151 1.16 -11.60 -11.23
N VAL A 152 -0.08 -11.14 -11.14
CA VAL A 152 -1.25 -12.01 -10.93
C VAL A 152 -1.44 -12.98 -12.09
N ALA A 153 -1.36 -12.50 -13.33
CA ALA A 153 -1.45 -13.36 -14.51
C ALA A 153 -0.33 -14.41 -14.55
N ALA A 154 0.90 -14.04 -14.18
CA ALA A 154 2.02 -14.98 -14.08
C ALA A 154 1.78 -16.04 -12.98
N ALA A 155 1.24 -15.64 -11.83
CA ALA A 155 0.88 -16.58 -10.77
C ALA A 155 -0.24 -17.55 -11.22
N MET A 156 -1.24 -17.06 -11.96
CA MET A 156 -2.28 -17.89 -12.56
C MET A 156 -1.70 -18.92 -13.54
N ARG A 157 -0.79 -18.49 -14.43
CA ARG A 157 -0.09 -19.37 -15.38
C ARG A 157 0.73 -20.45 -14.67
N ALA A 158 1.46 -20.08 -13.61
CA ALA A 158 2.21 -21.05 -12.81
C ALA A 158 1.27 -22.08 -12.12
N GLY A 159 0.13 -21.61 -11.59
CA GLY A 159 -0.91 -22.48 -11.04
C GLY A 159 -1.50 -23.43 -12.08
N ALA A 160 -1.81 -22.91 -13.27
CA ALA A 160 -2.31 -23.68 -14.40
C ALA A 160 -1.32 -24.77 -14.84
N ALA A 161 -0.03 -24.43 -14.99
CA ALA A 161 1.01 -25.39 -15.32
C ALA A 161 1.05 -26.53 -14.29
N ARG A 162 0.93 -26.20 -13.00
CA ARG A 162 0.98 -27.17 -11.92
C ARG A 162 -0.26 -28.07 -11.84
N LEU A 163 -1.44 -27.54 -12.17
CA LEU A 163 -2.72 -28.25 -12.02
C LEU A 163 -3.15 -28.98 -13.30
N TRP A 164 -2.86 -28.39 -14.46
CA TRP A 164 -3.35 -28.84 -15.76
C TRP A 164 -2.23 -29.27 -16.72
N GLY A 165 -0.96 -29.14 -16.30
CA GLY A 165 0.20 -29.48 -17.13
C GLY A 165 0.48 -28.48 -18.26
N SER A 166 -0.25 -27.37 -18.31
CA SER A 166 -0.08 -26.29 -19.29
C SER A 166 -0.33 -24.95 -18.61
N ASP A 167 0.48 -23.94 -18.93
CA ASP A 167 0.31 -22.56 -18.48
C ASP A 167 -0.64 -21.75 -19.37
N ASP A 168 -1.16 -22.36 -20.43
CA ASP A 168 -2.10 -21.76 -21.36
C ASP A 168 -3.47 -21.51 -20.69
N LEU A 169 -3.85 -20.24 -20.65
CA LEU A 169 -5.11 -19.76 -20.09
C LEU A 169 -6.19 -19.55 -21.18
N SER A 170 -5.85 -19.74 -22.46
CA SER A 170 -6.78 -19.59 -23.59
C SER A 170 -8.00 -20.49 -23.42
N GLY A 171 -9.19 -19.93 -23.63
CA GLY A 171 -10.46 -20.66 -23.50
C GLY A 171 -10.84 -21.08 -22.07
N ARG A 172 -10.07 -20.66 -21.04
CA ARG A 172 -10.43 -20.88 -19.64
C ARG A 172 -11.44 -19.83 -19.17
N HIS A 173 -12.33 -20.22 -18.26
CA HIS A 173 -13.26 -19.29 -17.62
C HIS A 173 -12.66 -18.83 -16.29
N VAL A 174 -12.50 -17.51 -16.14
CA VAL A 174 -11.96 -16.89 -14.92
C VAL A 174 -13.02 -15.96 -14.34
N ALA A 175 -13.46 -16.25 -13.11
CA ALA A 175 -14.33 -15.36 -12.36
C ALA A 175 -13.47 -14.30 -11.64
N VAL A 176 -13.64 -13.02 -11.98
CA VAL A 176 -12.90 -11.91 -11.37
C VAL A 176 -13.83 -11.14 -10.43
N GLN A 177 -13.56 -11.20 -9.13
CA GLN A 177 -14.26 -10.40 -8.13
C GLN A 177 -13.52 -9.08 -7.90
N GLY A 178 -14.10 -7.99 -8.38
CA GLY A 178 -13.58 -6.63 -8.20
C GLY A 178 -12.90 -6.08 -9.47
N LEU A 179 -13.48 -5.03 -10.05
CA LEU A 179 -12.98 -4.36 -11.26
C LEU A 179 -12.38 -2.98 -10.92
N GLY A 180 -11.44 -2.97 -9.97
CA GLY A 180 -10.57 -1.82 -9.72
C GLY A 180 -9.43 -1.74 -10.73
N HIS A 181 -8.45 -0.86 -10.49
CA HIS A 181 -7.31 -0.65 -11.40
C HIS A 181 -6.61 -1.96 -11.79
N VAL A 182 -6.20 -2.78 -10.80
CA VAL A 182 -5.55 -4.08 -11.05
C VAL A 182 -6.48 -5.06 -11.76
N GLY A 183 -7.75 -5.14 -11.33
CA GLY A 183 -8.74 -6.07 -11.88
C GLY A 183 -8.99 -5.83 -13.36
N TRP A 184 -9.14 -4.56 -13.77
CA TRP A 184 -9.29 -4.19 -15.19
C TRP A 184 -8.07 -4.55 -16.03
N HIS A 185 -6.86 -4.25 -15.55
CA HIS A 185 -5.65 -4.64 -16.25
C HIS A 185 -5.51 -6.17 -16.36
N LEU A 186 -5.90 -6.91 -15.32
CA LEU A 186 -5.88 -8.37 -15.35
C LEU A 186 -6.89 -8.91 -16.38
N CYS A 187 -8.13 -8.42 -16.37
CA CYS A 187 -9.15 -8.81 -17.35
C CYS A 187 -8.67 -8.57 -18.78
N ARG A 188 -8.00 -7.44 -19.05
CA ARG A 188 -7.42 -7.17 -20.37
C ARG A 188 -6.33 -8.19 -20.73
N ILE A 189 -5.41 -8.49 -19.81
CA ILE A 189 -4.36 -9.49 -20.03
C ILE A 189 -4.96 -10.87 -20.29
N LEU A 190 -6.02 -11.26 -19.58
CA LEU A 190 -6.68 -12.56 -19.73
C LEU A 190 -7.52 -12.64 -21.01
N HIS A 191 -8.07 -11.53 -21.48
CA HIS A 191 -8.82 -11.48 -22.74
C HIS A 191 -7.90 -11.54 -23.97
N GLU A 192 -6.69 -11.01 -23.85
CA GLU A 192 -5.65 -11.03 -24.90
C GLU A 192 -4.81 -12.32 -24.92
N ALA A 193 -4.99 -13.20 -23.93
CA ALA A 193 -4.28 -14.48 -23.80
C ALA A 193 -4.86 -15.54 -24.72
#